data_AF-Q2WEJ4-F1
#
_entry.id   AF-Q2WEJ4-F1
#
_cell.length_a   1.000
_cell.length_b   1.000
_cell.length_c   1.000
_cell.angle_alpha   90.00
_cell.angle_beta   90.00
_cell.angle_gamma   90.00
#
_symmetry.space_group_name_H-M   'P 1'
#
loop_
_entity.id
_entity.type
_entity.pdbx_description
1 polymer ?
#
loop_
_entity_poly.entity_id
_entity_poly.type
_entity_poly.pdbx_seq_one_letter_code
_entity_poly.pdbx_strand_id
1 'polypeptide(L)'
;PFCADLRCGDWREALHPAGMKTLILLEIFTFEASASALMASILLLEPRISLSEYVPLSLTHYRLRLLTCLIQVWDIQSRTIRNTFHGHEQDIYSLDFSRDGRTIASGSGDRTVRLWDIETGQNTSVLSIEDGVTTVAISPDKQFVAAGSL
;
A
#
# COMPACT_ATOMS: atom_id res chain seq x y z
N PRO A 1 16.25 -2.75 -34.50
CA PRO A 1 15.05 -3.58 -34.69
C PRO A 1 15.03 -4.72 -33.68
N PHE A 2 14.03 -4.70 -32.79
CA PHE A 2 13.63 -5.75 -31.84
C PHE A 2 14.67 -6.20 -30.79
N CYS A 3 14.56 -5.64 -29.58
CA CYS A 3 14.83 -6.38 -28.35
C CYS A 3 13.49 -6.87 -27.81
N ALA A 4 13.32 -8.18 -27.77
CA ALA A 4 12.31 -8.87 -26.99
C ALA A 4 13.03 -9.88 -26.09
N ASP A 5 12.36 -10.25 -25.01
CA ASP A 5 12.67 -11.29 -24.04
C ASP A 5 13.58 -10.90 -22.85
N LEU A 6 12.93 -10.51 -21.75
CA LEU A 6 13.40 -10.78 -20.40
C LEU A 6 12.31 -11.59 -19.69
N ARG A 7 12.51 -12.91 -19.68
CA ARG A 7 11.72 -13.82 -18.85
C ARG A 7 12.17 -13.71 -17.40
N CYS A 8 11.17 -13.72 -16.52
CA CYS A 8 11.28 -13.83 -15.08
C CYS A 8 11.85 -15.21 -14.70
N GLY A 9 12.89 -15.26 -13.87
CA GLY A 9 13.45 -16.51 -13.34
C GLY A 9 14.66 -16.28 -12.43
N ASP A 10 14.52 -16.73 -11.17
CA ASP A 10 15.56 -17.10 -10.20
C ASP A 10 16.49 -16.02 -9.60
N TRP A 11 16.00 -15.39 -8.52
CA TRP A 11 16.83 -14.82 -7.47
C TRP A 11 16.86 -15.76 -6.25
N ARG A 12 17.72 -16.78 -6.29
CA ARG A 12 18.18 -17.50 -5.09
C ARG A 12 19.70 -17.55 -5.10
N GLU A 13 20.26 -17.43 -3.91
CA GLU A 13 21.69 -17.58 -3.55
C GLU A 13 22.56 -16.32 -3.64
N ALA A 14 22.53 -15.52 -2.57
CA ALA A 14 23.74 -14.86 -2.04
C ALA A 14 23.50 -14.35 -0.61
N LEU A 15 23.43 -15.25 0.37
CA LEU A 15 23.53 -14.88 1.79
C LEU A 15 24.30 -15.95 2.56
N HIS A 16 25.51 -15.62 3.03
CA HIS A 16 26.11 -16.11 4.29
C HIS A 16 27.45 -15.39 4.60
N PRO A 17 27.99 -15.44 5.84
CA PRO A 17 27.56 -14.70 7.03
C PRO A 17 28.69 -13.84 7.65
N ALA A 18 28.37 -12.74 8.33
CA ALA A 18 29.05 -12.32 9.58
C ALA A 18 28.48 -10.99 10.10
N GLY A 19 27.72 -11.08 11.20
CA GLY A 19 27.84 -10.14 12.30
C GLY A 19 27.29 -8.72 12.13
N MET A 20 25.98 -8.56 12.30
CA MET A 20 25.52 -7.59 13.30
C MET A 20 24.17 -8.03 13.90
N LYS A 21 24.25 -8.35 15.19
CA LYS A 21 23.13 -8.64 16.09
C LYS A 21 22.43 -7.32 16.42
N THR A 22 21.10 -7.30 16.42
CA THR A 22 20.27 -7.02 17.61
C THR A 22 18.80 -7.16 17.23
N LEU A 23 18.12 -8.00 18.00
CA LEU A 23 16.72 -8.39 17.90
C LEU A 23 15.78 -7.18 17.90
N ILE A 24 14.62 -7.30 17.25
CA ILE A 24 13.29 -7.06 17.85
C ILE A 24 12.21 -7.68 16.93
N LEU A 25 11.58 -8.72 17.49
CA LEU A 25 10.21 -9.21 17.27
C LEU A 25 9.86 -9.94 15.97
N LEU A 26 10.31 -11.20 15.93
CA LEU A 26 9.41 -12.33 15.69
C LEU A 26 8.57 -12.52 16.97
N GLU A 27 7.40 -11.89 17.03
CA GLU A 27 6.27 -12.11 17.94
C GLU A 27 5.22 -11.13 17.39
N ILE A 28 4.25 -11.55 16.57
CA ILE A 28 2.93 -12.01 17.03
C ILE A 28 2.36 -12.95 15.95
N PHE A 29 2.58 -14.25 16.11
CA PHE A 29 1.52 -15.24 15.87
C PHE A 29 1.01 -15.61 17.26
N THR A 30 -0.31 -15.68 17.43
CA THR A 30 -1.08 -15.90 18.68
C THR A 30 -1.31 -14.66 19.57
N PHE A 31 -2.24 -13.78 19.18
CA PHE A 31 -3.01 -13.01 20.17
C PHE A 31 -4.37 -12.53 19.63
N GLU A 32 -5.10 -13.41 18.94
CA GLU A 32 -6.44 -13.09 18.41
C GLU A 32 -7.59 -13.58 19.31
N ALA A 33 -7.29 -14.31 20.41
CA ALA A 33 -8.31 -14.84 21.34
C ALA A 33 -8.43 -14.09 22.68
N SER A 34 -7.62 -13.05 22.92
CA SER A 34 -7.54 -12.38 24.23
C SER A 34 -8.15 -10.98 24.26
N ALA A 35 -8.36 -10.31 23.12
CA ALA A 35 -8.95 -8.97 23.11
C ALA A 35 -10.41 -9.01 23.60
N SER A 36 -11.21 -10.00 23.21
CA SER A 36 -12.57 -10.19 23.72
C SER A 36 -12.59 -10.62 25.20
N ALA A 37 -11.62 -11.42 25.64
CA ALA A 37 -11.49 -11.89 27.02
C ALA A 37 -11.03 -10.78 28.00
N LEU A 38 -10.13 -9.89 27.56
CA LEU A 38 -9.67 -8.74 28.33
C LEU A 38 -10.77 -7.69 28.46
N MET A 39 -11.55 -7.45 27.39
CA MET A 39 -12.70 -6.53 27.45
C MET A 39 -13.79 -7.00 28.41
N ALA A 40 -14.04 -8.32 28.49
CA ALA A 40 -14.98 -8.89 29.46
C ALA A 40 -14.48 -8.77 30.92
N SER A 41 -13.16 -8.79 31.14
CA SER A 41 -12.55 -8.67 32.48
C SER A 41 -12.56 -7.22 33.00
N ILE A 42 -12.46 -6.23 32.11
CA ILE A 42 -12.54 -4.80 32.45
C ILE A 42 -13.96 -4.41 32.93
N LEU A 43 -15.00 -5.03 32.37
CA LEU A 43 -16.40 -4.81 32.79
C LEU A 43 -16.73 -5.36 34.19
N LEU A 44 -15.89 -6.24 34.75
CA LEU A 44 -16.08 -6.83 36.07
C LEU A 44 -15.37 -6.07 37.21
N LEU A 45 -14.46 -5.14 36.88
CA LEU A 45 -13.67 -4.40 37.87
C LEU A 45 -14.14 -2.95 38.10
N GLU A 46 -14.94 -2.39 37.19
CA GLU A 46 -15.29 -0.96 37.18
C GLU A 46 -16.82 -0.78 37.02
N PRO A 47 -17.65 -0.93 38.07
CA PRO A 47 -19.11 -0.81 37.97
C PRO A 47 -19.62 0.64 37.77
N ARG A 48 -18.73 1.59 37.46
CA ARG A 48 -19.04 3.04 37.38
C ARG A 48 -18.99 3.62 35.98
N ILE A 49 -18.75 2.80 34.94
CA ILE A 49 -18.81 3.28 33.56
C ILE A 49 -20.25 3.11 33.06
N SER A 50 -20.93 4.23 32.82
CA SER A 50 -22.27 4.24 32.22
C SER A 50 -22.20 3.70 30.79
N LEU A 51 -23.08 2.76 30.43
CA LEU A 51 -23.18 2.17 29.09
C LEU A 51 -23.42 3.22 27.97
N SER A 52 -23.82 4.45 28.34
CA SER A 52 -24.03 5.56 27.42
C SER A 52 -22.76 6.24 26.90
N GLU A 53 -21.62 6.06 27.57
CA GLU A 53 -20.30 6.55 27.10
C GLU A 53 -19.55 5.52 26.26
N TYR A 54 -20.05 4.29 26.19
CA TYR A 54 -19.58 3.28 25.24
C TYR A 54 -20.27 3.48 23.89
N VAL A 55 -20.08 4.66 23.29
CA VAL A 55 -20.23 4.80 21.85
C VAL A 55 -19.14 3.93 21.26
N PRO A 56 -19.45 2.87 20.50
CA PRO A 56 -18.40 2.05 19.90
C PRO A 56 -17.60 3.00 19.01
N LEU A 57 -16.37 3.32 19.42
CA LEU A 57 -15.33 3.77 18.51
C LEU A 57 -15.12 2.59 17.58
N SER A 58 -15.97 2.61 16.56
CA SER A 58 -16.34 1.49 15.72
C SER A 58 -15.09 0.82 15.17
N LEU A 59 -15.16 -0.51 15.08
CA LEU A 59 -14.23 -1.39 14.38
C LEU A 59 -13.81 -0.88 12.98
N THR A 60 -14.52 0.10 12.42
CA THR A 60 -14.13 0.88 11.24
C THR A 60 -12.73 1.48 11.34
N HIS A 61 -12.27 1.97 12.50
CA HIS A 61 -10.93 2.58 12.63
C HIS A 61 -9.79 1.57 12.68
N TYR A 62 -10.03 0.33 13.14
CA TYR A 62 -9.01 -0.73 13.11
C TYR A 62 -8.94 -1.44 11.74
N ARG A 63 -10.00 -1.35 10.93
CA ARG A 63 -10.03 -1.85 9.55
C ARG A 63 -9.21 -1.00 8.56
N LEU A 64 -8.80 0.21 8.95
CA LEU A 64 -8.25 1.22 8.03
C LEU A 64 -6.73 1.20 7.83
N ARG A 65 -5.96 0.43 8.61
CA ARG A 65 -4.48 0.40 8.46
C ARG A 65 -3.94 -0.81 7.68
N LEU A 66 -4.77 -1.82 7.40
CA LEU A 66 -4.33 -3.09 6.80
C LEU A 66 -4.89 -3.39 5.40
N LEU A 67 -5.76 -2.52 4.86
CA LEU A 67 -6.41 -2.72 3.55
C LEU A 67 -6.07 -1.65 2.51
N THR A 68 -5.16 -0.72 2.83
CA THR A 68 -4.76 0.31 1.86
C THR A 68 -3.55 -0.16 1.07
N CYS A 69 -3.71 -0.27 -0.24
CA CYS A 69 -2.61 -0.57 -1.13
C CYS A 69 -1.79 0.70 -1.30
N LEU A 70 -0.49 0.60 -1.02
CA LEU A 70 0.43 1.73 -0.97
C LEU A 70 1.45 1.63 -2.10
N ILE A 71 1.88 2.78 -2.60
CA ILE A 71 2.98 2.88 -3.57
C ILE A 71 4.15 3.53 -2.84
N GLN A 72 5.30 2.86 -2.82
CA GLN A 72 6.53 3.43 -2.26
C GLN A 72 7.54 3.71 -3.36
N VAL A 73 8.07 4.93 -3.37
CA VAL A 73 9.18 5.32 -4.22
C VAL A 73 10.44 5.33 -3.37
N TRP A 74 11.42 4.53 -3.76
CA TRP A 74 12.69 4.41 -3.07
C TRP A 74 13.78 5.15 -3.85
N ASP A 75 14.60 5.91 -3.14
CA ASP A 75 15.85 6.40 -3.68
C ASP A 75 16.91 5.29 -3.58
N ILE A 76 17.45 4.88 -4.72
CA ILE A 76 18.39 3.75 -4.80
C ILE A 76 19.76 4.12 -4.22
N GLN A 77 20.19 5.38 -4.34
CA GLN A 77 21.50 5.82 -3.87
C GLN A 77 21.53 5.93 -2.35
N SER A 78 20.54 6.60 -1.76
CA SER A 78 20.44 6.75 -0.30
C SER A 78 19.81 5.55 0.39
N ARG A 79 19.16 4.64 -0.36
CA ARG A 79 18.42 3.47 0.15
C ARG A 79 17.31 3.84 1.14
N THR A 80 16.66 4.98 0.89
CA THR A 80 15.57 5.49 1.73
C THR A 80 14.29 5.63 0.94
N ILE A 81 13.15 5.56 1.62
CA ILE A 81 11.86 5.89 1.03
C ILE A 81 11.82 7.40 0.75
N ARG A 82 11.64 7.76 -0.51
CA ARG A 82 11.44 9.15 -0.96
C ARG A 82 9.98 9.57 -0.80
N ASN A 83 9.03 8.70 -1.16
CA ASN A 83 7.60 8.94 -0.97
C ASN A 83 6.82 7.67 -0.69
N THR A 84 5.69 7.84 0.00
CA THR A 84 4.64 6.82 0.13
C THR A 84 3.31 7.44 -0.27
N PHE A 85 2.66 6.86 -1.27
CA PHE A 85 1.35 7.30 -1.74
C PHE A 85 0.26 6.40 -1.18
N HIS A 86 -0.77 7.04 -0.63
CA HIS A 86 -1.97 6.41 -0.09
C HIS A 86 -3.18 6.88 -0.89
N GLY A 87 -4.14 5.98 -1.10
CA GLY A 87 -5.44 6.36 -1.65
C GLY A 87 -6.14 5.28 -2.45
N HIS A 88 -5.44 4.24 -2.91
CA HIS A 88 -6.11 3.09 -3.50
C HIS A 88 -6.79 2.25 -2.42
N GLU A 89 -8.04 1.89 -2.69
CA GLU A 89 -8.91 1.12 -1.76
C GLU A 89 -8.88 -0.39 -2.05
N GLN A 90 -8.24 -0.78 -3.16
CA GLN A 90 -8.02 -2.16 -3.55
C GLN A 90 -6.62 -2.32 -4.17
N ASP A 91 -6.28 -3.56 -4.54
CA ASP A 91 -5.00 -3.92 -5.11
C ASP A 91 -4.62 -3.05 -6.30
N ILE A 92 -3.34 -2.68 -6.34
CA ILE A 92 -2.73 -1.94 -7.42
C ILE A 92 -2.12 -2.97 -8.36
N TYR A 93 -2.66 -3.05 -9.57
CA TYR A 93 -2.23 -4.05 -10.54
C TYR A 93 -1.14 -3.52 -11.48
N SER A 94 -1.03 -2.21 -11.64
CA SER A 94 -0.09 -1.61 -12.60
C SER A 94 0.41 -0.25 -12.15
N LEU A 95 1.67 0.03 -12.46
CA LEU A 95 2.36 1.29 -12.21
C LEU A 95 3.18 1.67 -13.45
N ASP A 96 3.18 2.94 -13.80
CA ASP A 96 4.06 3.48 -14.85
C ASP A 96 4.65 4.83 -14.45
N PHE A 97 5.93 5.01 -14.80
CA PHE A 97 6.65 6.27 -14.58
C PHE A 97 6.61 7.11 -15.84
N SER A 98 6.29 8.38 -15.67
CA SER A 98 6.56 9.35 -16.71
C SER A 98 8.06 9.48 -16.96
N ARG A 99 8.44 9.78 -18.20
CA ARG A 99 9.85 9.80 -18.66
C ARG A 99 10.76 10.77 -17.89
N ASP A 100 10.21 11.86 -17.34
CA ASP A 100 10.98 12.83 -16.55
C ASP A 100 11.11 12.42 -15.06
N GLY A 101 10.51 11.29 -14.66
CA GLY A 101 10.57 10.78 -13.29
C GLY A 101 9.80 11.60 -12.26
N ARG A 102 8.89 12.50 -12.67
CA ARG A 102 8.11 13.34 -11.75
C ARG A 102 6.72 12.82 -11.44
N THR A 103 6.13 12.09 -12.38
CA THR A 103 4.76 11.58 -12.28
C THR A 103 4.75 10.06 -12.31
N ILE A 104 3.92 9.44 -11.46
CA ILE A 104 3.55 8.03 -11.51
C ILE A 104 2.06 7.93 -11.86
N ALA A 105 1.72 7.01 -12.75
CA ALA A 105 0.35 6.54 -12.93
C ALA A 105 0.20 5.18 -12.25
N SER A 106 -0.93 4.96 -11.59
CA SER A 106 -1.28 3.67 -10.99
C SER A 106 -2.67 3.25 -11.40
N GLY A 107 -2.83 1.96 -11.72
CA GLY A 107 -4.13 1.34 -12.00
C GLY A 107 -4.49 0.33 -10.91
N SER A 108 -5.74 0.35 -10.46
CA SER A 108 -6.22 -0.50 -9.37
C SER A 108 -7.56 -1.16 -9.65
N GLY A 109 -7.83 -2.25 -8.92
CA GLY A 109 -9.14 -2.88 -8.81
C GLY A 109 -10.23 -1.97 -8.25
N ASP A 110 -9.85 -0.87 -7.58
CA ASP A 110 -10.79 0.16 -7.12
C ASP A 110 -11.44 0.96 -8.26
N ARG A 111 -11.14 0.56 -9.51
CA ARG A 111 -11.65 1.11 -10.77
C ARG A 111 -11.18 2.54 -11.01
N THR A 112 -9.99 2.85 -10.48
CA THR A 112 -9.35 4.15 -10.70
C THR A 112 -7.96 4.02 -11.30
N VAL A 113 -7.65 4.97 -12.18
CA VAL A 113 -6.29 5.37 -12.49
C VAL A 113 -5.97 6.60 -11.67
N ARG A 114 -4.84 6.59 -10.96
CA ARG A 114 -4.40 7.74 -10.17
C ARG A 114 -3.06 8.25 -10.67
N LEU A 115 -2.93 9.57 -10.73
CA LEU A 115 -1.66 10.24 -11.00
C LEU A 115 -1.09 10.81 -9.71
N TRP A 116 0.21 10.61 -9.52
CA TRP A 116 0.94 11.02 -8.33
C TRP A 116 2.13 11.87 -8.73
N ASP A 117 2.31 12.97 -8.02
CA ASP A 117 3.49 13.81 -8.16
C ASP A 117 4.54 13.42 -7.10
N ILE A 118 5.75 13.06 -7.57
CA ILE A 118 6.85 12.58 -6.73
C ILE A 118 7.54 13.73 -6.00
N GLU A 119 7.46 14.98 -6.45
CA GLU A 119 8.10 16.08 -5.72
C GLU A 119 7.27 16.48 -4.50
N THR A 120 5.94 16.49 -4.65
CA THR A 120 4.98 16.93 -3.63
C THR A 120 4.42 15.80 -2.78
N GLY A 121 4.50 14.55 -3.26
CA GLY A 121 3.89 13.40 -2.57
C GLY A 121 2.37 13.33 -2.71
N GLN A 122 1.78 14.14 -3.61
CA GLN A 122 0.32 14.30 -3.70
C GLN A 122 -0.29 13.52 -4.86
N ASN A 123 -1.57 13.14 -4.68
CA ASN A 123 -2.42 12.70 -5.77
C ASN A 123 -2.84 13.92 -6.59
N THR A 124 -2.46 13.98 -7.86
CA THR A 124 -2.79 15.10 -8.74
C THR A 124 -4.05 14.87 -9.55
N SER A 125 -4.44 13.61 -9.78
CA SER A 125 -5.64 13.26 -10.53
C SER A 125 -6.15 11.87 -10.19
N VAL A 126 -7.47 11.72 -10.21
CA VAL A 126 -8.18 10.43 -10.09
C VAL A 126 -9.10 10.31 -11.30
N LEU A 127 -8.92 9.26 -12.08
CA LEU A 127 -9.72 8.94 -13.25
C LEU A 127 -10.49 7.65 -12.96
N SER A 128 -11.81 7.74 -12.84
CA SER A 128 -12.66 6.58 -12.60
C SER A 128 -13.08 5.92 -13.91
N ILE A 129 -13.07 4.59 -13.93
CA ILE A 129 -13.56 3.76 -15.02
C ILE A 129 -14.58 2.73 -14.50
N GLU A 130 -15.22 1.96 -15.39
CA GLU A 130 -16.33 1.07 -15.00
C GLU A 130 -15.87 -0.24 -14.34
N ASP A 131 -14.71 -0.78 -14.75
CA ASP A 131 -14.13 -2.05 -14.24
C ASP A 131 -12.70 -1.84 -13.70
N GLY A 132 -12.11 -2.85 -13.10
CA GLY A 132 -10.77 -2.82 -12.51
C GLY A 132 -9.70 -2.55 -13.56
N VAL A 133 -8.78 -1.63 -13.26
CA VAL A 133 -7.66 -1.31 -14.15
C VAL A 133 -6.57 -2.36 -13.98
N THR A 134 -6.27 -3.11 -15.03
CA THR A 134 -5.21 -4.14 -15.01
C THR A 134 -3.87 -3.62 -15.55
N THR A 135 -3.89 -2.57 -16.37
CA THR A 135 -2.66 -1.99 -16.95
C THR A 135 -2.81 -0.49 -17.19
N VAL A 136 -1.72 0.26 -17.00
CA VAL A 136 -1.62 1.70 -17.29
C VAL A 136 -0.35 2.02 -18.07
N ALA A 137 -0.41 3.06 -18.91
CA ALA A 137 0.75 3.61 -19.60
C ALA A 137 0.61 5.13 -19.76
N ILE A 138 1.69 5.88 -19.51
CA ILE A 138 1.77 7.32 -19.73
C ILE A 138 2.46 7.59 -21.07
N SER A 139 1.85 8.43 -21.90
CA SER A 139 2.47 8.94 -23.13
C SER A 139 3.78 9.70 -22.85
N PRO A 140 4.79 9.62 -23.73
CA PRO A 140 6.07 10.31 -23.52
C PRO A 140 5.96 11.84 -23.37
N ASP A 141 4.96 12.45 -23.99
CA ASP A 141 4.66 13.89 -23.92
C ASP A 141 3.74 14.26 -22.74
N LYS A 142 3.31 13.27 -21.94
CA LYS A 142 2.44 13.39 -20.77
C LYS A 142 1.05 13.95 -21.06
N GLN A 143 0.61 13.96 -22.33
CA GLN A 143 -0.72 14.44 -22.69
C GLN A 143 -1.80 13.38 -22.46
N PHE A 144 -1.42 12.12 -22.55
CA PHE A 144 -2.32 10.98 -22.49
C PHE A 144 -1.88 9.93 -21.48
N VAL A 145 -2.88 9.28 -20.88
CA VAL A 145 -2.74 8.05 -20.10
C VAL A 145 -3.66 7.02 -20.72
N ALA A 146 -3.13 5.86 -21.07
CA ALA A 146 -3.89 4.71 -21.53
C ALA A 146 -4.11 3.74 -20.37
N ALA A 147 -5.30 3.15 -20.30
CA ALA A 147 -5.65 2.17 -19.27
C ALA A 147 -6.39 0.99 -19.91
N GLY A 148 -6.04 -0.23 -19.51
CA GLY A 148 -6.77 -1.44 -19.87
C GLY A 148 -7.58 -1.96 -18.67
N SER A 149 -8.82 -2.36 -18.93
CA SER A 149 -9.72 -2.97 -17.96
C SER A 149 -10.20 -4.33 -18.47
N LEU A 150 -10.75 -5.15 -17.56
CA LEU A 150 -11.42 -6.41 -17.91
C LEU A 150 -12.84 -6.18 -18.43
#